data_AF-A0A4Y7PDM4-F1
#
_entry.id   AF-A0A4Y7PDM4-F1
#
_cell.length_a   1.000
_cell.length_b   1.000
_cell.length_c   1.000
_cell.angle_alpha   90.00
_cell.angle_beta   90.00
_cell.angle_gamma   90.00
#
_symmetry.space_group_name_H-M   'P 1'
#
loop_
_entity.id
_entity.type
_entity.pdbx_description
1 polymer ?
#
loop_
_entity_poly.entity_id
_entity_poly.type
_entity_poly.pdbx_seq_one_letter_code
_entity_poly.pdbx_strand_id
1 'polypeptide(L)'
;MSSVLHFLNYDHIREDLQNLYNSLDHAKTKWKQLRTYADREQVQLATVVRQSGIPEMNRLCYQSLNSTSPVEEVVLDIQGILINHNLPPYNKKNELPSNAFFAQQNVVLSGFGTSGFLQYEQAISFIDRKFQMSVKEGLYDPYKPNYVDHYFTIEASNQFFHRRNRIAQAMPLTFSAEVDPKGILTKAAGQGLVHLEDNSVQYFSKQHMIIGEEKICRFEITNPSIFRPGQLVEVQVSFTIRQVRGRFKMFIVLRSIAMLSDEHLCNAELASLREVKQPERSLKRRIGYDEEEEKEVVETRQSMARMVISDLATKCSS
;
A
#
# COMPACT_ATOMS: atom_id res chain seq x y z
N MET A 1 -5.63 -12.17 -25.53
CA MET A 1 -5.86 -11.28 -24.37
C MET A 1 -5.43 -9.88 -24.77
N SER A 2 -6.20 -9.25 -25.65
CA SER A 2 -6.01 -7.90 -26.16
C SER A 2 -7.40 -7.26 -26.08
N SER A 3 -7.47 -5.99 -25.64
CA SER A 3 -8.68 -5.15 -25.53
C SER A 3 -9.41 -5.06 -24.18
N VAL A 4 -8.78 -4.57 -23.10
CA VAL A 4 -9.53 -4.06 -21.92
C VAL A 4 -9.13 -2.65 -21.46
N LEU A 5 -8.00 -2.08 -21.89
CA LEU A 5 -7.61 -0.72 -21.50
C LEU A 5 -8.07 0.42 -22.43
N HIS A 6 -8.93 0.15 -23.42
CA HIS A 6 -9.12 1.10 -24.53
C HIS A 6 -10.01 2.33 -24.23
N PHE A 7 -10.53 2.48 -23.00
CA PHE A 7 -11.55 3.51 -22.70
C PHE A 7 -11.30 4.40 -21.47
N LEU A 8 -10.17 4.27 -20.76
CA LEU A 8 -9.82 5.21 -19.69
C LEU A 8 -8.92 6.33 -20.23
N ASN A 9 -9.40 7.57 -20.11
CA ASN A 9 -8.59 8.75 -20.36
C ASN A 9 -7.54 8.90 -19.23
N TYR A 10 -6.42 8.20 -19.38
CA TYR A 10 -5.31 8.22 -18.44
C TYR A 10 -4.53 9.54 -18.44
N ASP A 11 -4.83 10.47 -19.34
CA ASP A 11 -4.02 11.68 -19.49
C ASP A 11 -4.13 12.59 -18.27
N HIS A 12 -5.31 12.69 -17.65
CA HIS A 12 -5.48 13.47 -16.42
C HIS A 12 -4.71 12.85 -15.24
N ILE A 13 -4.76 11.53 -15.10
CA ILE A 13 -4.01 10.79 -14.06
C ILE A 13 -2.49 10.95 -14.25
N ARG A 14 -2.02 10.89 -15.50
CA ARG A 14 -0.62 11.12 -15.85
C ARG A 14 -0.17 12.53 -15.52
N GLU A 15 -1.00 13.52 -15.83
CA GLU A 15 -0.75 14.93 -15.53
C GLU A 15 -0.64 15.15 -14.01
N ASP A 16 -1.59 14.63 -13.23
CA ASP A 16 -1.58 14.72 -11.76
C ASP A 16 -0.34 14.07 -11.15
N LEU A 17 0.01 12.87 -11.62
CA LEU A 17 1.25 12.20 -11.22
C LEU A 17 2.49 13.02 -11.57
N GLN A 18 2.54 13.57 -12.78
CA GLN A 18 3.69 14.36 -13.22
C GLN A 18 3.82 15.66 -12.41
N ASN A 19 2.71 16.31 -12.08
CA ASN A 19 2.68 17.47 -11.21
C ASN A 19 3.14 17.13 -9.79
N LEU A 20 2.69 15.98 -9.25
CA LEU A 20 3.17 15.48 -7.97
C LEU A 20 4.70 15.28 -7.99
N TYR A 21 5.24 14.62 -9.01
CA TYR A 21 6.68 14.43 -9.18
C TYR A 21 7.44 15.75 -9.22
N ASN A 22 6.97 16.72 -10.01
CA ASN A 22 7.60 18.04 -10.10
C ASN A 22 7.63 18.74 -8.73
N SER A 23 6.54 18.63 -7.95
CA SER A 23 6.47 19.21 -6.60
C SER A 23 7.51 18.61 -5.64
N LEU A 24 7.73 17.29 -5.72
CA LEU A 24 8.62 16.55 -4.83
C LEU A 24 10.10 16.80 -5.13
N ASP A 25 10.46 17.19 -6.35
CA ASP A 25 11.85 17.52 -6.69
C ASP A 25 12.36 18.75 -5.95
N HIS A 26 11.44 19.60 -5.51
CA HIS A 26 11.71 20.81 -4.75
C HIS A 26 11.56 20.59 -3.24
N ALA A 27 11.15 19.41 -2.78
CA ALA A 27 10.94 19.11 -1.38
C ALA A 27 12.26 18.85 -0.63
N LYS A 28 12.30 19.23 0.65
CA LYS A 28 13.46 18.97 1.54
C LYS A 28 13.75 17.47 1.72
N THR A 29 12.75 16.62 1.51
CA THR A 29 12.84 15.16 1.59
C THR A 29 13.13 14.48 0.26
N LYS A 30 13.52 15.22 -0.79
CA LYS A 30 13.78 14.65 -2.12
C LYS A 30 14.74 13.46 -2.11
N TRP A 31 15.73 13.45 -1.21
CA TRP A 31 16.71 12.36 -1.08
C TRP A 31 16.10 11.01 -0.68
N LYS A 32 14.89 11.01 -0.11
CA LYS A 32 14.13 9.79 0.19
C LYS A 32 13.42 9.24 -1.04
N GLN A 33 13.28 10.01 -2.12
CA GLN A 33 12.57 9.58 -3.32
C GLN A 33 13.43 8.59 -4.10
N LEU A 34 12.89 7.42 -4.43
CA LEU A 34 13.64 6.39 -5.16
C LEU A 34 14.25 6.89 -6.47
N ARG A 35 13.56 7.80 -7.17
CA ARG A 35 14.05 8.40 -8.42
C ARG A 35 15.36 9.18 -8.27
N THR A 36 15.70 9.66 -7.07
CA THR A 36 17.02 10.30 -6.84
C THR A 36 18.18 9.30 -6.91
N TYR A 37 17.87 8.00 -6.84
CA TYR A 37 18.82 6.90 -7.05
C TYR A 37 18.88 6.45 -8.51
N ALA A 38 18.21 7.17 -9.43
CA ALA A 38 18.46 7.06 -10.86
C ALA A 38 19.82 7.66 -11.27
N ASP A 39 20.60 8.16 -10.30
CA ASP A 39 22.03 8.41 -10.44
C ASP A 39 22.84 7.22 -9.88
N ARG A 40 23.66 6.64 -10.74
CA ARG A 40 24.52 5.51 -10.39
C ARG A 40 25.51 5.87 -9.28
N GLU A 41 26.08 7.08 -9.29
CA GLU A 41 27.06 7.49 -8.29
C GLU A 41 26.42 7.60 -6.91
N GLN A 42 25.20 8.14 -6.85
CA GLN A 42 24.41 8.20 -5.62
C GLN A 42 24.23 6.81 -5.02
N VAL A 43 23.83 5.81 -5.82
CA VAL A 43 23.70 4.42 -5.35
C VAL A 43 25.06 3.88 -4.90
N GLN A 44 26.14 4.12 -5.64
CA GLN A 44 27.45 3.55 -5.33
C GLN A 44 28.08 4.13 -4.06
N LEU A 45 28.04 5.45 -3.89
CA LEU A 45 28.72 6.17 -2.82
C LEU A 45 27.90 6.25 -1.54
N ALA A 46 26.58 6.44 -1.64
CA ALA A 46 25.73 6.69 -0.47
C ALA A 46 25.23 5.41 0.22
N THR A 47 25.43 4.23 -0.39
CA THR A 47 24.86 2.98 0.14
C THR A 47 25.87 1.84 0.20
N VAL A 48 25.55 0.82 0.98
CA VAL A 48 26.34 -0.41 1.16
C VAL A 48 25.41 -1.59 1.43
N VAL A 49 25.82 -2.80 1.07
CA VAL A 49 25.09 -4.03 1.44
C VAL A 49 25.64 -4.54 2.77
N ARG A 50 24.78 -4.68 3.77
CA ARG A 50 25.15 -5.17 5.11
C ARG A 50 24.17 -6.23 5.60
N GLN A 51 24.66 -7.16 6.41
CA GLN A 51 23.80 -8.06 7.16
C GLN A 51 23.23 -7.31 8.37
N SER A 52 21.90 -7.21 8.43
CA SER A 52 21.21 -6.51 9.52
C SER A 52 19.77 -6.98 9.69
N GLY A 53 19.18 -6.59 10.82
CA GLY A 53 17.81 -6.92 11.19
C GLY A 53 17.66 -8.31 11.81
N ILE A 54 16.44 -8.63 12.20
CA ILE A 54 16.09 -9.93 12.78
C ILE A 54 14.89 -10.49 12.02
N PRO A 55 15.06 -11.57 11.22
CA PRO A 55 16.29 -12.33 11.03
C PRO A 55 17.33 -11.53 10.23
N GLU A 56 18.61 -11.89 10.41
CA GLU A 56 19.69 -11.27 9.65
C GLU A 56 19.49 -11.51 8.16
N MET A 57 19.42 -10.41 7.40
CA MET A 57 19.35 -10.43 5.94
C MET A 57 20.37 -9.45 5.37
N ASN A 58 20.83 -9.71 4.15
CA ASN A 58 21.61 -8.73 3.41
C ASN A 58 20.66 -7.62 2.92
N ARG A 59 20.85 -6.40 3.41
CA ARG A 59 20.01 -5.23 3.13
C ARG A 59 20.83 -4.12 2.50
N LEU A 60 20.15 -3.26 1.74
CA LEU A 60 20.72 -1.98 1.32
C LEU A 60 20.66 -1.01 2.51
N CYS A 61 21.82 -0.49 2.89
CA CYS A 61 21.98 0.40 4.04
C CYS A 61 22.71 1.68 3.63
N TYR A 62 22.52 2.77 4.35
CA TYR A 62 23.29 3.99 4.13
C TYR A 62 24.75 3.76 4.48
N GLN A 63 25.64 4.34 3.69
CA GLN A 63 27.06 4.36 3.99
C GLN A 63 27.28 5.31 5.17
N SER A 64 27.53 4.74 6.36
CA SER A 64 27.95 5.54 7.51
C SER A 64 29.43 5.91 7.38
N LEU A 65 29.75 7.19 7.62
CA LEU A 65 31.14 7.67 7.77
C LEU A 65 31.74 7.22 9.12
N ASN A 66 30.89 6.92 10.11
CA ASN A 66 31.28 6.52 11.46
C ASN A 66 30.98 5.04 11.68
N SER A 67 31.99 4.23 11.98
CA SER A 67 31.85 2.78 12.20
C SER A 67 31.08 2.41 13.48
N THR A 68 30.83 3.38 14.36
CA THR A 68 30.11 3.19 15.64
C THR A 68 28.62 3.48 15.55
N SER A 69 28.15 4.15 14.49
CA SER A 69 26.72 4.43 14.30
C SER A 69 25.97 3.15 13.92
N PRO A 70 24.73 2.97 14.41
CA PRO A 70 23.91 1.84 14.00
C PRO A 70 23.71 1.85 12.49
N VAL A 71 23.66 0.66 11.89
CA VAL A 71 23.42 0.50 10.46
C VAL A 71 22.00 0.95 10.13
N GLU A 72 21.87 2.00 9.31
CA GLU A 72 20.58 2.53 8.89
C GLU A 72 20.16 1.92 7.55
N GLU A 73 18.94 1.36 7.48
CA GLU A 73 18.39 0.79 6.25
C GLU A 73 17.98 1.90 5.26
N VAL A 74 18.24 1.68 3.97
CA VAL A 74 17.75 2.57 2.90
C VAL A 74 16.27 2.30 2.67
N VAL A 75 15.44 3.24 3.11
CA VAL A 75 13.99 3.25 2.88
C VAL A 75 13.66 4.41 1.95
N LEU A 76 13.05 4.11 0.81
CA LEU A 76 12.78 5.05 -0.27
C LEU A 76 11.30 5.13 -0.62
N ASP A 77 10.85 6.34 -0.93
CA ASP A 77 9.48 6.66 -1.28
C ASP A 77 9.27 6.48 -2.80
N ILE A 78 8.12 5.90 -3.16
CA ILE A 78 7.63 5.73 -4.53
C ILE A 78 6.18 6.18 -4.57
N GLN A 79 5.83 7.08 -5.47
CA GLN A 79 4.44 7.45 -5.72
C GLN A 79 3.95 6.88 -7.05
N GLY A 80 2.73 6.39 -7.06
CA GLY A 80 2.11 5.83 -8.25
C GLY A 80 0.65 5.48 -8.01
N ILE A 81 -0.02 5.01 -9.05
CA ILE A 81 -1.36 4.48 -8.93
C ILE A 81 -1.29 3.02 -8.48
N LEU A 82 -2.04 2.70 -7.44
CA LEU A 82 -2.22 1.32 -6.99
C LEU A 82 -3.01 0.56 -8.04
N ILE A 83 -2.41 -0.39 -8.77
CA ILE A 83 -3.14 -1.16 -9.80
C ILE A 83 -3.59 -2.53 -9.29
N ASN A 84 -2.93 -3.05 -8.26
CA ASN A 84 -3.30 -4.29 -7.59
C ASN A 84 -2.72 -4.34 -6.18
N HIS A 85 -3.33 -5.11 -5.29
CA HIS A 85 -2.80 -5.34 -3.95
C HIS A 85 -3.36 -6.61 -3.31
N ASN A 86 -2.58 -7.19 -2.40
CA ASN A 86 -3.03 -8.15 -1.40
C ASN A 86 -2.67 -7.58 -0.03
N LEU A 87 -3.58 -6.80 0.56
CA LEU A 87 -3.41 -6.19 1.87
C LEU A 87 -4.44 -6.77 2.84
N PRO A 88 -4.12 -6.85 4.15
CA PRO A 88 -5.10 -7.20 5.18
C PRO A 88 -6.21 -6.13 5.26
N PRO A 89 -7.32 -6.40 5.98
CA PRO A 89 -7.63 -7.60 6.73
C PRO A 89 -8.12 -8.74 5.85
N TYR A 90 -7.71 -9.97 6.18
CA TYR A 90 -8.25 -11.18 5.56
C TYR A 90 -9.60 -11.53 6.17
N ASN A 91 -10.57 -11.83 5.31
CA ASN A 91 -11.93 -12.14 5.75
C ASN A 91 -12.18 -13.63 5.92
N LYS A 92 -11.42 -14.45 5.18
CA LYS A 92 -11.55 -15.90 5.13
C LYS A 92 -10.17 -16.56 5.09
N LYS A 93 -10.07 -17.77 5.66
CA LYS A 93 -8.81 -18.53 5.70
C LYS A 93 -8.28 -18.91 4.31
N ASN A 94 -9.16 -19.09 3.33
CA ASN A 94 -8.77 -19.47 1.96
C ASN A 94 -8.15 -18.30 1.17
N GLU A 95 -8.16 -17.09 1.71
CA GLU A 95 -7.42 -15.94 1.16
C GLU A 95 -5.91 -16.03 1.48
N LEU A 96 -5.54 -16.85 2.47
CA LEU A 96 -4.15 -17.17 2.77
C LEU A 96 -3.66 -18.37 1.96
N PRO A 97 -2.36 -18.42 1.62
CA PRO A 97 -1.77 -19.62 1.02
C PRO A 97 -1.91 -20.82 1.94
N SER A 98 -2.00 -22.02 1.36
CA SER A 98 -2.11 -23.28 2.11
C SER A 98 -1.01 -23.46 3.15
N ASN A 99 0.19 -22.96 2.86
CA ASN A 99 1.27 -22.82 3.83
C ASN A 99 1.41 -21.35 4.23
N ALA A 100 1.02 -21.05 5.48
CA ALA A 100 1.04 -19.71 6.06
C ALA A 100 2.43 -19.05 6.04
N PHE A 101 3.52 -19.82 5.97
CA PHE A 101 4.88 -19.25 5.84
C PHE A 101 5.05 -18.41 4.57
N PHE A 102 4.27 -18.68 3.52
CA PHE A 102 4.29 -17.91 2.28
C PHE A 102 3.27 -16.78 2.28
N ALA A 103 2.51 -16.58 3.37
CA ALA A 103 1.60 -15.46 3.48
C ALA A 103 2.39 -14.15 3.47
N GLN A 104 2.00 -13.27 2.57
CA GLN A 104 2.63 -11.97 2.37
C GLN A 104 1.58 -10.95 1.98
N GLN A 105 1.91 -9.71 2.27
CA GLN A 105 1.20 -8.52 1.83
C GLN A 105 1.98 -7.89 0.69
N ASN A 106 1.31 -7.46 -0.37
CA ASN A 106 1.96 -6.81 -1.50
C ASN A 106 1.09 -5.73 -2.13
N VAL A 107 1.76 -4.85 -2.84
CA VAL A 107 1.16 -3.77 -3.62
C VAL A 107 1.87 -3.72 -4.97
N VAL A 108 1.12 -3.40 -6.01
CA VAL A 108 1.62 -3.22 -7.37
C VAL A 108 1.27 -1.82 -7.81
N LEU A 109 2.28 -1.03 -8.13
CA LEU A 109 2.13 0.35 -8.59
C LEU A 109 2.44 0.47 -10.07
N SER A 110 1.78 1.40 -10.74
CA SER A 110 2.19 1.90 -12.06
C SER A 110 2.09 3.42 -12.10
N GLY A 111 3.01 4.05 -12.84
CA GLY A 111 2.89 5.45 -13.23
C GLY A 111 2.33 5.63 -14.64
N PHE A 112 1.79 4.58 -15.27
CA PHE A 112 1.19 4.61 -16.60
C PHE A 112 2.05 5.29 -17.68
N GLY A 113 3.38 5.13 -17.60
CA GLY A 113 4.33 5.68 -18.58
C GLY A 113 4.78 7.12 -18.34
N THR A 114 4.46 7.72 -17.18
CA THR A 114 5.02 9.01 -16.78
C THR A 114 6.55 8.95 -16.67
N SER A 115 7.24 10.02 -17.08
CA SER A 115 8.71 10.06 -17.07
C SER A 115 9.28 9.96 -15.66
N GLY A 116 8.60 10.53 -14.66
CA GLY A 116 9.01 10.41 -13.26
C GLY A 116 8.99 8.96 -12.77
N PHE A 117 8.00 8.16 -13.19
CA PHE A 117 7.91 6.76 -12.78
C PHE A 117 8.96 5.87 -13.49
N LEU A 118 9.33 6.20 -14.73
CA LEU A 118 10.41 5.50 -15.44
C LEU A 118 11.79 5.70 -14.77
N GLN A 119 12.01 6.81 -14.05
CA GLN A 119 13.22 6.99 -13.26
C GLN A 119 13.34 5.97 -12.13
N TYR A 120 12.23 5.46 -11.60
CA TYR A 120 12.27 4.38 -10.61
C TYR A 120 12.80 3.08 -11.21
N GLU A 121 12.48 2.77 -12.47
CA GLU A 121 13.00 1.59 -13.17
C GLU A 121 14.53 1.66 -13.23
N GLN A 122 15.06 2.82 -13.62
CA GLN A 122 16.50 3.06 -13.68
C GLN A 122 17.14 2.95 -12.29
N ALA A 123 16.54 3.55 -11.26
CA ALA A 123 17.03 3.46 -9.89
C ALA A 123 17.10 2.01 -9.38
N ILE A 124 16.03 1.22 -9.62
CA ILE A 124 15.97 -0.20 -9.26
C ILE A 124 17.07 -0.98 -9.99
N SER A 125 17.33 -0.68 -11.26
CA SER A 125 18.40 -1.34 -12.03
C SER A 125 19.80 -1.10 -11.44
N PHE A 126 20.07 0.10 -10.92
CA PHE A 126 21.33 0.42 -10.28
C PHE A 126 21.47 -0.25 -8.91
N ILE A 127 20.38 -0.32 -8.14
CA ILE A 127 20.34 -1.06 -6.88
C ILE A 127 20.54 -2.56 -7.13
N ASP A 128 19.87 -3.14 -8.14
CA ASP A 128 20.03 -4.54 -8.55
C ASP A 128 21.49 -4.86 -8.90
N ARG A 129 22.13 -3.99 -9.68
CA ARG A 129 23.56 -4.12 -10.02
C ARG A 129 24.44 -4.08 -8.77
N LYS A 130 24.11 -3.25 -7.79
CA LYS A 130 24.86 -3.20 -6.51
C LYS A 130 24.75 -4.52 -5.76
N PHE A 131 23.56 -5.12 -5.71
CA PHE A 131 23.37 -6.44 -5.13
C PHE A 131 24.10 -7.53 -5.91
N GLN A 132 24.03 -7.50 -7.24
CA GLN A 132 24.77 -8.44 -8.09
C GLN A 132 26.26 -8.43 -7.78
N MET A 133 26.87 -7.25 -7.62
CA MET A 133 28.30 -7.10 -7.29
C MET A 133 28.65 -7.55 -5.86
N SER A 134 27.67 -7.62 -4.96
CA SER A 134 27.88 -8.11 -3.58
C SER A 134 27.88 -9.64 -3.46
N VAL A 135 27.51 -10.34 -4.55
CA VAL A 135 27.40 -11.80 -4.59
C VAL A 135 28.43 -12.37 -5.55
N LYS A 136 28.90 -13.59 -5.26
CA LYS A 136 29.78 -14.33 -6.18
C LYS A 136 29.13 -14.47 -7.56
N GLU A 137 29.93 -14.28 -8.61
CA GLU A 137 29.51 -14.43 -9.99
C GLU A 137 28.81 -15.78 -10.25
N GLY A 138 27.75 -15.75 -11.06
CA GLY A 138 26.94 -16.91 -11.41
C GLY A 138 25.89 -17.31 -10.36
N LEU A 139 25.95 -16.79 -9.12
CA LEU A 139 24.97 -17.11 -8.07
C LEU A 139 23.82 -16.10 -7.96
N TYR A 140 23.92 -14.95 -8.61
CA TYR A 140 22.85 -13.95 -8.65
C TYR A 140 21.84 -14.25 -9.77
N ASP A 141 20.55 -14.07 -9.51
CA ASP A 141 19.51 -14.04 -10.53
C ASP A 141 19.04 -12.59 -10.69
N PRO A 142 19.37 -11.92 -11.81
CA PRO A 142 19.08 -10.51 -12.03
C PRO A 142 17.60 -10.15 -11.87
N TYR A 143 17.34 -8.96 -11.33
CA TYR A 143 15.98 -8.41 -11.31
C TYR A 143 15.42 -8.27 -12.72
N LYS A 144 14.15 -8.60 -12.87
CA LYS A 144 13.42 -8.49 -14.13
C LYS A 144 12.26 -7.50 -13.92
N PRO A 145 12.26 -6.36 -14.61
CA PRO A 145 11.13 -5.44 -14.61
C PRO A 145 9.85 -6.16 -15.03
N ASN A 146 8.74 -5.81 -14.37
CA ASN A 146 7.42 -6.31 -14.72
C ASN A 146 6.66 -5.21 -15.48
N TYR A 147 5.88 -5.62 -16.48
CA TYR A 147 5.04 -4.73 -17.25
C TYR A 147 3.61 -5.26 -17.28
N VAL A 148 2.64 -4.37 -17.10
CA VAL A 148 1.22 -4.64 -17.30
C VAL A 148 0.74 -3.71 -18.39
N ASP A 149 0.21 -4.28 -19.47
CA ASP A 149 -0.24 -3.55 -20.65
C ASP A 149 0.79 -2.53 -21.17
N HIS A 150 2.05 -2.97 -21.28
CA HIS A 150 3.22 -2.19 -21.71
C HIS A 150 3.72 -1.11 -20.73
N TYR A 151 3.04 -0.88 -19.61
CA TYR A 151 3.51 0.04 -18.59
C TYR A 151 4.38 -0.65 -17.56
N PHE A 152 5.51 -0.04 -17.21
CA PHE A 152 6.37 -0.49 -16.12
C PHE A 152 5.57 -0.52 -14.80
N THR A 153 5.79 -1.56 -14.02
CA THR A 153 5.14 -1.78 -12.72
C THR A 153 6.15 -2.16 -11.66
N ILE A 154 5.90 -1.70 -10.43
CA ILE A 154 6.72 -2.03 -9.27
C ILE A 154 5.85 -2.84 -8.32
N GLU A 155 6.27 -4.07 -8.05
CA GLU A 155 5.70 -4.90 -6.99
C GLU A 155 6.59 -4.82 -5.75
N ALA A 156 6.01 -4.34 -4.64
CA ALA A 156 6.64 -4.36 -3.32
C ALA A 156 5.86 -5.31 -2.42
N SER A 157 6.57 -6.13 -1.65
CA SER A 157 5.94 -7.14 -0.79
C SER A 157 6.65 -7.30 0.54
N ASN A 158 5.92 -7.72 1.58
CA ASN A 158 6.51 -8.12 2.85
C ASN A 158 5.82 -9.37 3.37
N GLN A 159 6.60 -10.29 3.91
CA GLN A 159 6.06 -11.53 4.48
C GLN A 159 5.48 -11.23 5.86
N PHE A 160 4.37 -11.87 6.21
CA PHE A 160 3.80 -11.72 7.56
C PHE A 160 4.65 -12.43 8.62
N PHE A 161 5.42 -13.45 8.22
CA PHE A 161 6.00 -14.39 9.15
C PHE A 161 7.44 -14.77 8.85
N HIS A 162 8.15 -15.10 9.93
CA HIS A 162 9.36 -15.90 9.92
C HIS A 162 9.19 -17.19 10.71
N ARG A 163 10.09 -18.16 10.48
CA ARG A 163 10.11 -19.41 11.26
C ARG A 163 10.72 -19.16 12.63
N ARG A 164 9.99 -19.55 13.69
CA ARG A 164 10.42 -19.35 15.09
C ARG A 164 11.78 -19.98 15.38
N ASN A 165 12.05 -21.16 14.83
CA ASN A 165 13.29 -21.89 15.07
C ASN A 165 14.56 -21.18 14.57
N ARG A 166 14.44 -20.16 13.71
CA ARG A 166 15.57 -19.35 13.24
C ARG A 166 15.78 -18.09 14.07
N ILE A 167 14.87 -17.79 14.99
CA ILE A 167 14.79 -16.49 15.65
C ILE A 167 14.41 -16.66 17.13
N ALA A 168 15.20 -17.47 17.84
CA ALA A 168 14.91 -17.86 19.22
C ALA A 168 14.92 -16.68 20.21
N GLN A 169 15.62 -15.58 19.90
CA GLN A 169 15.79 -14.42 20.78
C GLN A 169 14.89 -13.22 20.46
N ALA A 170 14.12 -13.26 19.36
CA ALA A 170 13.27 -12.13 19.02
C ALA A 170 11.94 -12.16 19.79
N MET A 171 11.49 -10.98 20.19
CA MET A 171 10.16 -10.78 20.77
C MET A 171 9.12 -10.74 19.65
N PRO A 172 8.18 -11.70 19.58
CA PRO A 172 7.12 -11.68 18.57
C PRO A 172 6.18 -10.49 18.80
N LEU A 173 5.78 -9.84 17.72
CA LEU A 173 4.73 -8.83 17.72
C LEU A 173 3.36 -9.48 17.50
N THR A 174 2.35 -8.93 18.15
CA THR A 174 0.94 -9.24 17.89
C THR A 174 0.44 -8.41 16.72
N PHE A 175 -0.38 -9.00 15.85
CA PHE A 175 -1.11 -8.21 14.86
C PHE A 175 -2.08 -7.26 15.55
N SER A 176 -2.21 -6.06 15.00
CA SER A 176 -3.22 -5.12 15.45
C SER A 176 -4.63 -5.57 15.02
N ALA A 177 -5.66 -5.03 15.67
CA ALA A 177 -7.05 -5.35 15.35
C ALA A 177 -7.44 -4.88 13.94
N GLU A 178 -6.77 -3.86 13.39
CA GLU A 178 -6.99 -3.39 12.02
C GLU A 178 -6.46 -4.38 10.97
N VAL A 179 -5.36 -5.08 11.30
CA VAL A 179 -4.68 -6.02 10.39
C VAL A 179 -5.28 -7.44 10.49
N ASP A 180 -5.57 -7.92 11.70
CA ASP A 180 -6.09 -9.27 11.93
C ASP A 180 -7.35 -9.28 12.81
N PRO A 181 -8.44 -8.60 12.42
CA PRO A 181 -9.65 -8.46 13.24
C PRO A 181 -10.30 -9.79 13.63
N LYS A 182 -10.08 -10.84 12.84
CA LYS A 182 -10.66 -12.19 13.04
C LYS A 182 -9.66 -13.21 13.61
N GLY A 183 -8.43 -12.79 13.90
CA GLY A 183 -7.36 -13.67 14.35
C GLY A 183 -6.95 -14.73 13.32
N ILE A 184 -7.21 -14.51 12.02
CA ILE A 184 -6.94 -15.47 10.95
C ILE A 184 -5.43 -15.62 10.74
N LEU A 185 -4.69 -14.51 10.69
CA LEU A 185 -3.22 -14.54 10.58
C LEU A 185 -2.61 -15.17 11.82
N THR A 186 -3.08 -14.77 13.00
CA THR A 186 -2.64 -15.31 14.30
C THR A 186 -2.85 -16.82 14.39
N LYS A 187 -4.03 -17.32 13.98
CA LYS A 187 -4.33 -18.76 13.92
C LYS A 187 -3.47 -19.48 12.88
N ALA A 188 -3.23 -18.86 11.73
CA ALA A 188 -2.42 -19.44 10.66
C ALA A 188 -0.93 -19.56 11.05
N ALA A 189 -0.43 -18.65 11.88
CA ALA A 189 0.94 -18.70 12.40
C ALA A 189 1.19 -19.94 13.28
N GLY A 190 0.20 -20.32 14.09
CA GLY A 190 0.33 -21.40 15.07
C GLY A 190 1.52 -21.18 16.01
N GLN A 191 2.24 -22.24 16.34
CA GLN A 191 3.45 -22.16 17.19
C GLN A 191 4.76 -22.08 16.39
N GLY A 192 4.72 -22.36 15.08
CA GLY A 192 5.92 -22.48 14.25
C GLY A 192 6.38 -21.16 13.62
N LEU A 193 5.50 -20.17 13.56
CA LEU A 193 5.73 -18.89 12.89
C LEU A 193 5.62 -17.72 13.89
N VAL A 194 6.34 -16.64 13.59
CA VAL A 194 6.37 -15.40 14.38
C VAL A 194 6.27 -14.20 13.46
N HIS A 195 5.53 -13.18 13.89
CA HIS A 195 5.51 -11.87 13.27
C HIS A 195 6.46 -10.95 14.03
N LEU A 196 7.32 -10.21 13.31
CA LEU A 196 8.33 -9.32 13.90
C LEU A 196 8.18 -7.92 13.32
N GLU A 197 8.91 -6.96 13.90
CA GLU A 197 8.98 -5.59 13.40
C GLU A 197 9.37 -5.55 11.91
N ASP A 198 10.29 -6.40 11.48
CA ASP A 198 10.71 -6.51 10.07
C ASP A 198 9.57 -6.95 9.13
N ASN A 199 8.55 -7.64 9.65
CA ASN A 199 7.38 -8.10 8.90
C ASN A 199 6.24 -7.06 8.90
N SER A 200 6.37 -6.01 9.72
CA SER A 200 5.33 -5.00 9.87
C SER A 200 5.30 -4.08 8.66
N VAL A 201 4.08 -3.73 8.24
CA VAL A 201 3.82 -2.70 7.24
C VAL A 201 2.90 -1.68 7.89
N GLN A 202 3.28 -0.41 7.80
CA GLN A 202 2.50 0.70 8.33
C GLN A 202 1.54 1.24 7.27
N TYR A 203 0.35 1.63 7.70
CA TYR A 203 -0.73 2.11 6.83
C TYR A 203 -1.12 3.51 7.21
N PHE A 204 -1.11 4.41 6.24
CA PHE A 204 -1.43 5.82 6.46
C PHE A 204 -2.48 6.33 5.47
N SER A 205 -3.17 7.39 5.86
CA SER A 205 -3.98 8.21 4.98
C SER A 205 -3.53 9.67 5.10
N LYS A 206 -3.36 10.34 3.96
CA LYS A 206 -3.09 11.78 3.92
C LYS A 206 -4.41 12.50 4.18
N GLN A 207 -4.48 13.20 5.30
CA GLN A 207 -5.60 14.04 5.65
C GLN A 207 -5.24 15.51 5.53
N HIS A 208 -6.24 16.31 5.16
CA HIS A 208 -6.15 17.76 5.13
C HIS A 208 -6.92 18.32 6.33
N MET A 209 -6.23 19.05 7.19
CA MET A 209 -6.84 19.79 8.28
C MET A 209 -6.74 21.28 7.97
N ILE A 210 -7.80 22.02 8.30
CA ILE A 210 -7.77 23.48 8.26
C ILE A 210 -7.54 23.95 9.70
N ILE A 211 -6.41 24.63 9.94
CA ILE A 211 -6.12 25.28 11.23
C ILE A 211 -6.04 26.78 10.98
N GLY A 212 -7.08 27.51 11.41
CA GLY A 212 -7.23 28.92 11.05
C GLY A 212 -7.47 29.07 9.55
N GLU A 213 -6.59 29.81 8.86
CA GLU A 213 -6.61 30.00 7.41
C GLU A 213 -5.65 29.06 6.65
N GLU A 214 -4.88 28.22 7.36
CA GLU A 214 -3.88 27.35 6.76
C GLU A 214 -4.41 25.92 6.54
N LYS A 215 -4.17 25.38 5.33
CA LYS A 215 -4.40 23.98 5.01
C LYS A 215 -3.15 23.15 5.33
N ILE A 216 -3.22 22.35 6.38
CA ILE A 216 -2.12 21.49 6.83
C ILE A 216 -2.39 20.06 6.35
N CYS A 217 -1.38 19.42 5.77
CA CYS A 217 -1.41 18.01 5.41
C CYS A 217 -0.75 17.17 6.51
N ARG A 218 -1.39 16.09 6.94
CA ARG A 218 -0.81 15.11 7.88
C ARG A 218 -1.08 13.68 7.42
N PHE A 219 -0.17 12.77 7.77
CA PHE A 219 -0.37 11.35 7.60
C PHE A 219 -0.86 10.77 8.92
N GLU A 220 -2.02 10.13 8.89
CA GLU A 220 -2.61 9.47 10.05
C GLU A 220 -2.65 7.96 9.84
N ILE A 221 -2.40 7.20 10.91
CA ILE A 221 -2.50 5.74 10.88
C ILE A 221 -3.94 5.37 10.49
N THR A 222 -4.08 4.40 9.59
CA THR A 222 -5.39 4.00 9.07
C THR A 222 -5.52 2.49 8.93
N ASN A 223 -6.75 2.04 8.68
CA ASN A 223 -7.03 0.63 8.44
C ASN A 223 -6.64 0.24 7.01
N PRO A 224 -5.93 -0.87 6.78
CA PRO A 224 -5.50 -1.28 5.45
C PRO A 224 -6.66 -1.60 4.49
N SER A 225 -7.88 -1.80 5.01
CA SER A 225 -9.09 -2.00 4.21
C SER A 225 -9.48 -0.79 3.36
N ILE A 226 -8.93 0.41 3.59
CA ILE A 226 -9.24 1.60 2.77
C ILE A 226 -8.61 1.53 1.37
N PHE A 227 -7.54 0.74 1.20
CA PHE A 227 -6.79 0.72 -0.04
C PHE A 227 -7.58 0.01 -1.15
N ARG A 228 -7.65 0.65 -2.33
CA ARG A 228 -8.34 0.16 -3.51
C ARG A 228 -7.50 0.43 -4.76
N PRO A 229 -7.53 -0.49 -5.75
CA PRO A 229 -6.92 -0.18 -7.03
C PRO A 229 -7.52 1.10 -7.62
N GLY A 230 -6.65 1.94 -8.19
CA GLY A 230 -6.97 3.24 -8.75
C GLY A 230 -6.63 4.43 -7.85
N GLN A 231 -6.37 4.20 -6.57
CA GLN A 231 -5.93 5.26 -5.67
C GLN A 231 -4.49 5.70 -5.96
N LEU A 232 -4.23 6.99 -5.78
CA LEU A 232 -2.88 7.53 -5.77
C LEU A 232 -2.27 7.30 -4.39
N VAL A 233 -1.15 6.60 -4.36
CA VAL A 233 -0.50 6.19 -3.12
C VAL A 233 0.98 6.55 -3.14
N GLU A 234 1.54 6.73 -1.95
CA GLU A 234 2.97 6.71 -1.68
C GLU A 234 3.30 5.42 -0.93
N VAL A 235 4.30 4.67 -1.40
CA VAL A 235 4.81 3.49 -0.71
C VAL A 235 6.24 3.73 -0.31
N GLN A 236 6.59 3.26 0.89
CA GLN A 236 7.98 3.22 1.33
C GLN A 236 8.50 1.81 1.15
N VAL A 237 9.62 1.69 0.46
CA VAL A 237 10.24 0.41 0.17
C VAL A 237 11.69 0.37 0.64
N SER A 238 12.12 -0.81 1.08
CA SER A 238 13.54 -1.11 1.23
C SER A 238 13.95 -2.24 0.30
N PHE A 239 15.25 -2.54 0.24
CA PHE A 239 15.76 -3.56 -0.67
C PHE A 239 16.60 -4.57 0.09
N THR A 240 16.33 -5.85 -0.16
CA THR A 240 17.05 -6.97 0.46
C THR A 240 17.44 -7.99 -0.59
N ILE A 241 18.45 -8.81 -0.28
CA ILE A 241 18.83 -9.95 -1.11
C ILE A 241 18.83 -11.22 -0.26
N ARG A 242 18.17 -12.26 -0.77
CA ARG A 242 18.08 -13.57 -0.11
C ARG A 242 18.22 -14.72 -1.09
N GLN A 243 18.66 -15.87 -0.59
CA GLN A 243 18.83 -17.07 -1.41
C GLN A 243 17.48 -17.78 -1.62
N VAL A 244 17.14 -18.04 -2.87
CA VAL A 244 15.97 -18.78 -3.32
C VAL A 244 16.43 -19.88 -4.27
N ARG A 245 16.20 -21.15 -3.89
CA ARG A 245 16.58 -22.34 -4.69
C ARG A 245 18.05 -22.29 -5.13
N GLY A 246 18.94 -21.93 -4.21
CA GLY A 246 20.39 -21.88 -4.47
C GLY A 246 20.92 -20.56 -5.06
N ARG A 247 20.06 -19.70 -5.61
CA ARG A 247 20.47 -18.41 -6.22
C ARG A 247 20.04 -17.23 -5.37
N PHE A 248 20.84 -16.17 -5.34
CA PHE A 248 20.47 -14.93 -4.68
C PHE A 248 19.54 -14.10 -5.56
N LYS A 249 18.49 -13.53 -4.96
CA LYS A 249 17.52 -12.65 -5.62
C LYS A 249 17.30 -11.41 -4.77
N MET A 250 17.19 -10.26 -5.43
CA MET A 250 16.72 -9.03 -4.80
C MET A 250 15.21 -9.08 -4.56
N PHE A 251 14.77 -8.47 -3.47
CA PHE A 251 13.38 -8.25 -3.10
C PHE A 251 13.17 -6.78 -2.75
N ILE A 252 12.09 -6.21 -3.28
CA ILE A 252 11.59 -4.89 -2.91
C ILE A 252 10.62 -5.11 -1.75
N VAL A 253 11.03 -4.68 -0.56
CA VAL A 253 10.32 -4.93 0.69
C VAL A 253 9.39 -3.76 0.98
N LEU A 254 8.09 -4.04 1.11
CA LEU A 254 7.11 -3.04 1.51
C LEU A 254 7.29 -2.69 2.99
N ARG A 255 7.46 -1.41 3.32
CA ARG A 255 7.59 -0.89 4.70
C ARG A 255 6.38 -0.10 5.13
N SER A 256 5.83 0.72 4.25
CA SER A 256 4.58 1.43 4.51
C SER A 256 3.86 1.77 3.21
N ILE A 257 2.58 2.09 3.33
CA ILE A 257 1.76 2.65 2.25
C ILE A 257 0.88 3.76 2.82
N ALA A 258 0.79 4.86 2.08
CA ALA A 258 -0.03 6.01 2.40
C ALA A 258 -0.96 6.35 1.24
N MET A 259 -2.26 6.49 1.51
CA MET A 259 -3.21 7.02 0.52
C MET A 259 -3.02 8.52 0.40
N LEU A 260 -2.67 9.01 -0.80
CA LEU A 260 -2.50 10.45 -1.06
C LEU A 260 -3.78 11.09 -1.58
N SER A 261 -4.52 10.35 -2.41
CA SER A 261 -5.80 10.77 -2.99
C SER A 261 -6.64 9.55 -3.34
N ASP A 262 -7.94 9.64 -3.04
CA ASP A 262 -8.97 8.65 -3.39
C ASP A 262 -9.69 9.02 -4.69
N GLU A 263 -9.40 10.18 -5.27
CA GLU A 263 -10.19 10.78 -6.35
C GLU A 263 -9.95 10.14 -7.72
N HIS A 264 -8.95 9.28 -7.87
CA HIS A 264 -8.44 8.90 -9.19
C HIS A 264 -9.09 7.66 -9.82
N LEU A 265 -10.08 7.01 -9.18
CA LEU A 265 -10.86 5.91 -9.82
C LEU A 265 -12.13 5.54 -9.04
N CYS A 266 -13.03 6.50 -8.83
CA CYS A 266 -14.41 6.19 -8.46
C CYS A 266 -15.26 6.08 -9.73
N ASN A 267 -15.65 4.83 -10.08
CA ASN A 267 -16.76 4.48 -10.98
C ASN A 267 -16.50 4.39 -12.51
N ALA A 268 -15.62 3.50 -12.96
CA ALA A 268 -15.80 2.69 -14.18
C ALA A 268 -14.70 1.61 -14.26
N GLU A 269 -14.99 0.39 -14.71
CA GLU A 269 -13.96 -0.52 -15.29
C GLU A 269 -12.95 -1.28 -14.39
N LEU A 270 -13.16 -1.45 -13.08
CA LEU A 270 -12.57 -2.61 -12.36
C LEU A 270 -13.54 -3.80 -12.25
N ALA A 271 -14.81 -3.58 -12.59
CA ALA A 271 -15.80 -4.64 -12.76
C ALA A 271 -15.47 -5.56 -13.95
N SER A 272 -14.73 -5.07 -14.96
CA SER A 272 -14.30 -5.84 -16.14
C SER A 272 -13.11 -6.76 -15.88
N LEU A 273 -12.34 -6.56 -14.80
CA LEU A 273 -11.25 -7.48 -14.38
C LEU A 273 -11.77 -8.70 -13.60
N ARG A 274 -13.06 -8.78 -13.29
CA ARG A 274 -13.68 -9.84 -12.48
C ARG A 274 -14.53 -10.84 -13.27
N GLU A 275 -14.28 -11.03 -14.56
CA GLU A 275 -14.93 -12.12 -15.29
C GLU A 275 -14.33 -13.50 -14.94
N VAL A 276 -14.73 -14.02 -13.78
CA VAL A 276 -14.95 -15.47 -13.60
C VAL A 276 -16.46 -15.68 -13.59
N LYS A 277 -16.96 -16.30 -14.65
CA LYS A 277 -18.36 -16.71 -14.81
C LYS A 277 -18.80 -17.64 -13.67
N GLN A 278 -19.96 -17.32 -13.06
CA GLN A 278 -21.15 -18.19 -12.86
C GLN A 278 -21.94 -17.80 -11.59
N PRO A 279 -23.22 -18.20 -11.49
CA PRO A 279 -24.37 -17.79 -12.28
C PRO A 279 -25.29 -16.88 -11.46
N GLU A 280 -26.21 -16.20 -12.13
CA GLU A 280 -27.25 -15.40 -11.50
C GLU A 280 -28.07 -16.23 -10.49
N ARG A 281 -28.10 -15.75 -9.25
CA ARG A 281 -29.29 -15.82 -8.40
C ARG A 281 -29.51 -14.46 -7.77
N SER A 282 -30.50 -13.76 -8.28
CA SER A 282 -30.98 -12.50 -7.73
C SER A 282 -31.42 -12.67 -6.28
N LEU A 283 -30.91 -11.82 -5.39
CA LEU A 283 -31.48 -11.60 -4.06
C LEU A 283 -31.81 -10.11 -3.93
N LYS A 284 -33.10 -9.77 -3.98
CA LYS A 284 -33.60 -8.49 -3.46
C LYS A 284 -33.28 -8.43 -1.97
N ARG A 285 -32.65 -7.35 -1.51
CA ARG A 285 -32.62 -7.00 -0.09
C ARG A 285 -32.98 -5.53 0.07
N ARG A 286 -34.06 -5.29 0.81
CA ARG A 286 -34.37 -3.99 1.42
C ARG A 286 -33.49 -3.89 2.66
N ILE A 287 -32.79 -2.77 2.84
CA ILE A 287 -32.13 -2.42 4.10
C ILE A 287 -32.34 -0.91 4.33
N GLY A 288 -32.64 -0.56 5.59
CA GLY A 288 -33.54 0.49 6.07
C GLY A 288 -34.89 -0.16 6.42
N TYR A 289 -35.44 -0.15 7.64
CA TYR A 289 -35.19 0.56 8.89
C TYR A 289 -35.49 -0.43 10.05
N ASP A 290 -34.74 -0.40 11.16
CA ASP A 290 -35.18 -1.06 12.40
C ASP A 290 -36.31 -0.20 13.02
N GLU A 291 -37.44 -0.85 13.28
CA GLU A 291 -38.78 -0.31 13.48
C GLU A 291 -39.05 0.31 14.88
N GLU A 292 -38.02 0.73 15.62
CA GLU A 292 -38.19 1.33 16.96
C GLU A 292 -37.99 2.85 17.02
N GLU A 293 -37.31 3.48 16.05
CA GLU A 293 -37.24 4.96 15.95
C GLU A 293 -38.40 5.59 15.16
N GLU A 294 -39.16 4.80 14.38
CA GLU A 294 -40.24 5.33 13.52
C GLU A 294 -41.49 5.77 14.29
N LYS A 295 -41.68 5.38 15.56
CA LYS A 295 -42.81 5.91 16.37
C LYS A 295 -42.54 7.34 16.89
N GLU A 296 -41.35 7.61 17.41
CA GLU A 296 -41.00 8.94 17.93
C GLU A 296 -40.92 10.01 16.82
N VAL A 297 -40.37 9.65 15.66
CA VAL A 297 -40.21 10.60 14.55
C VAL A 297 -41.55 10.90 13.86
N VAL A 298 -42.47 9.93 13.77
CA VAL A 298 -43.82 10.13 13.20
C VAL A 298 -44.71 10.93 14.16
N GLU A 299 -44.67 10.68 15.47
CA GLU A 299 -45.42 11.48 16.46
C GLU A 299 -44.93 12.93 16.51
N THR A 300 -43.62 13.15 16.47
CA THR A 300 -43.03 14.49 16.45
C THR A 300 -43.42 15.25 15.17
N ARG A 301 -43.43 14.59 14.01
CA ARG A 301 -43.83 15.20 12.73
C ARG A 301 -45.33 15.48 12.64
N GLN A 302 -46.17 14.61 13.22
CA GLN A 302 -47.63 14.85 13.27
C GLN A 302 -48.01 15.96 14.27
N SER A 303 -47.26 16.10 15.37
CA SER A 303 -47.40 17.21 16.32
C SER A 303 -47.05 18.57 15.69
N MET A 304 -45.92 18.64 14.97
CA MET A 304 -45.51 19.87 14.27
C MET A 304 -46.48 20.24 13.13
N ALA A 305 -47.01 19.26 12.39
CA ALA A 305 -47.99 19.51 11.34
C ALA A 305 -49.32 20.05 11.88
N ARG A 306 -49.75 19.66 13.09
CA ARG A 306 -50.96 20.20 13.74
C ARG A 306 -50.79 21.65 14.21
N MET A 307 -49.62 22.04 14.71
CA MET A 307 -49.32 23.44 15.07
C MET A 307 -49.30 24.37 13.85
N VAL A 308 -48.74 23.92 12.72
CA VAL A 308 -48.65 24.75 11.51
C VAL A 308 -50.04 25.01 10.90
N ILE A 309 -50.96 24.03 10.99
CA ILE A 309 -52.33 24.19 10.48
C ILE A 309 -53.17 25.10 11.40
N SER A 310 -52.98 25.09 12.72
CA SER A 310 -53.69 25.99 13.64
C SER A 310 -53.25 27.46 13.51
N ASP A 311 -51.96 27.70 13.23
CA ASP A 311 -51.41 29.05 13.02
C ASP A 311 -51.78 29.66 11.66
N LEU A 312 -52.02 28.81 10.64
CA LEU A 312 -52.53 29.24 9.34
C LEU A 312 -54.04 29.49 9.36
N ALA A 313 -54.81 28.73 10.15
CA ALA A 313 -56.25 28.93 10.29
C ALA A 313 -56.62 30.21 11.07
N THR A 314 -55.81 30.60 12.07
CA THR A 314 -56.01 31.85 12.83
C THR A 314 -55.55 33.09 12.06
N LYS A 315 -54.60 32.99 11.12
CA LYS A 315 -54.17 34.11 10.27
C LYS A 315 -55.05 34.35 9.03
N CYS A 316 -55.93 33.42 8.67
CA CYS A 316 -56.91 33.59 7.59
C CYS A 316 -58.32 33.97 8.07
N SER A 317 -58.53 34.18 9.38
CA SER A 317 -59.83 34.56 9.97
C SER A 317 -59.84 35.95 10.64
N SER A 318 -58.91 36.81 10.22
CA SER A 318 -58.87 38.26 10.50
C SER A 318 -58.65 39.04 9.22
#